data_AF-A0A817I0F9-F1
#
_entry.id   AF-A0A817I0F9-F1
#
_cell.length_a   1.000
_cell.length_b   1.000
_cell.length_c   1.000
_cell.angle_alpha   90.00
_cell.angle_beta   90.00
_cell.angle_gamma   90.00
#
_symmetry.space_group_name_H-M   'P 1'
#
loop_
_entity.id
_entity.type
_entity.pdbx_description
1 polymer ?
#
loop_
_entity_poly.entity_id
_entity_poly.type
_entity_poly.pdbx_seq_one_letter_code
_entity_poly.pdbx_strand_id
1 'polypeptide(L)'
;MSNSFIGFDTPLAHGQPLPDQHRTDSYVELQKWFEEKQTSSFINVHMLQPLLNTSSGQIPSPFLLSAYGIAGTYTAEDVLNRWLWIYEETKKKCIRIIGFSTDCDSRYLRSMRIASGFFAFDIDHPFRYHTDAFKVNIPSHWHWFYLQSSQLCLFIQVSA
;
A
#
# COMPACT_ATOMS: atom_id res chain seq x y z
N MET A 1 -12.15 -17.17 21.07
CA MET A 1 -12.18 -16.22 19.94
C MET A 1 -12.69 -14.91 20.50
N SER A 2 -12.02 -13.79 20.21
CA SER A 2 -12.38 -12.47 20.74
C SER A 2 -12.88 -11.56 19.63
N ASN A 3 -13.91 -10.76 19.90
CA ASN A 3 -14.48 -9.84 18.92
C ASN A 3 -13.47 -8.76 18.55
N SER A 4 -13.38 -8.46 17.24
CA SER A 4 -12.51 -7.41 16.70
C SER A 4 -13.39 -6.27 16.17
N PHE A 5 -13.10 -5.04 16.59
CA PHE A 5 -13.87 -3.86 16.23
C PHE A 5 -13.12 -3.02 15.20
N ILE A 6 -13.86 -2.51 14.21
CA ILE A 6 -13.37 -1.60 13.17
C ILE A 6 -14.09 -0.25 13.33
N GLY A 7 -13.47 0.84 12.86
CA GLY A 7 -14.05 2.21 12.93
C GLY A 7 -13.35 3.17 13.89
N PHE A 8 -12.34 2.69 14.62
CA PHE A 8 -11.39 3.52 15.35
C PHE A 8 -10.10 3.67 14.56
N ASP A 9 -9.35 4.73 14.86
CA ASP A 9 -8.03 4.90 14.29
C ASP A 9 -7.09 3.75 14.69
N THR A 10 -6.39 3.24 13.69
CA THR A 10 -5.39 2.18 13.88
C THR A 10 -4.00 2.83 13.88
N PRO A 11 -3.26 2.75 15.00
CA PRO A 11 -1.89 3.23 15.04
C PRO A 11 -1.03 2.53 13.99
N LEU A 12 -0.09 3.29 13.40
CA LEU A 12 0.86 2.77 12.43
C LEU A 12 2.24 2.67 13.05
N ALA A 13 2.95 1.58 12.74
CA ALA A 13 4.38 1.44 13.00
C ALA A 13 5.09 1.32 11.65
N HIS A 14 5.91 2.32 11.30
CA HIS A 14 6.57 2.40 9.99
C HIS A 14 5.58 2.20 8.82
N GLY A 15 4.46 2.91 8.88
CA GLY A 15 3.38 2.82 7.90
C GLY A 15 2.53 1.55 7.91
N GLN A 16 2.86 0.54 8.71
CA GLN A 16 2.08 -0.70 8.83
C GLN A 16 1.04 -0.58 9.94
N PRO A 17 -0.21 -1.02 9.73
CA PRO A 17 -1.21 -1.04 10.80
C PRO A 17 -0.79 -2.03 11.90
N LEU A 18 -0.83 -1.59 13.16
CA LEU A 18 -0.60 -2.50 14.27
C LEU A 18 -1.77 -3.51 14.37
N PRO A 19 -1.48 -4.82 14.46
CA PRO A 19 -2.52 -5.83 14.59
C PRO A 19 -3.22 -5.74 15.96
N ASP A 20 -4.44 -6.27 16.01
CA ASP A 20 -5.16 -6.61 17.24
C ASP A 20 -5.41 -5.47 18.24
N GLN A 21 -5.43 -4.22 17.78
CA GLN A 21 -5.55 -3.03 18.64
C GLN A 21 -6.92 -2.83 19.30
N HIS A 22 -7.98 -3.36 18.68
CA HIS A 22 -9.36 -3.19 19.14
C HIS A 22 -10.03 -4.56 19.26
N ARG A 23 -9.42 -5.44 20.05
CA ARG A 23 -9.96 -6.76 20.39
C ARG A 23 -10.43 -6.81 21.83
N THR A 24 -11.71 -7.06 22.04
CA THR A 24 -12.27 -7.25 23.37
C THR A 24 -13.58 -8.02 23.30
N ASP A 25 -13.90 -8.76 24.36
CA ASP A 25 -15.24 -9.31 24.58
C ASP A 25 -15.97 -8.59 25.74
N SER A 26 -15.35 -7.56 26.31
CA SER A 26 -15.89 -6.77 27.41
C SER A 26 -16.68 -5.58 26.89
N TYR A 27 -17.98 -5.54 27.24
CA TYR A 27 -18.82 -4.38 26.96
C TYR A 27 -18.26 -3.10 27.61
N VAL A 28 -17.71 -3.20 28.82
CA VAL A 28 -17.15 -2.04 29.55
C VAL A 28 -15.94 -1.46 28.80
N GLU A 29 -15.09 -2.34 28.26
CA GLU A 29 -13.95 -1.90 27.46
C GLU A 29 -14.37 -1.29 26.13
N LEU A 30 -15.36 -1.88 25.47
CA LEU A 30 -15.93 -1.32 24.25
C LEU A 30 -16.52 0.07 24.50
N GLN A 31 -17.32 0.23 25.55
CA GLN A 31 -17.89 1.53 25.93
C GLN A 31 -16.80 2.57 26.17
N LYS A 32 -15.75 2.20 26.91
CA LYS A 32 -14.58 3.07 27.13
C LYS A 32 -13.93 3.51 25.82
N TRP A 33 -13.82 2.63 24.82
CA TRP A 33 -13.28 3.02 23.52
C TRP A 33 -14.15 4.02 22.77
N PHE A 34 -15.48 3.90 22.85
CA PHE A 34 -16.38 4.88 22.23
C PHE A 34 -16.29 6.26 22.89
N GLU A 35 -15.95 6.32 24.18
CA GLU A 35 -15.81 7.58 24.92
C GLU A 35 -14.42 8.21 24.73
N GLU A 36 -13.36 7.40 24.64
CA GLU A 36 -11.97 7.87 24.70
C GLU A 36 -11.21 7.81 23.38
N LYS A 37 -11.53 6.86 22.47
CA LYS A 37 -10.78 6.67 21.23
C LYS A 37 -11.35 7.50 20.09
N GLN A 38 -10.44 8.01 19.26
CA GLN A 38 -10.81 8.73 18.06
C GLN A 38 -11.42 7.77 17.02
N THR A 39 -12.57 8.17 16.49
CA THR A 39 -13.21 7.49 15.37
C THR A 39 -12.48 7.81 14.07
N SER A 40 -12.29 6.80 13.24
CA SER A 40 -11.56 6.96 11.99
C SER A 40 -12.39 7.75 10.98
N SER A 41 -11.81 8.80 10.40
CA SER A 41 -12.45 9.58 9.35
C SER A 41 -12.43 8.89 7.99
N PHE A 42 -11.43 8.02 7.77
CA PHE A 42 -11.29 7.26 6.53
C PHE A 42 -10.91 5.82 6.83
N ILE A 43 -11.18 4.94 5.86
CA ILE A 43 -10.69 3.56 5.86
C ILE A 43 -9.65 3.46 4.75
N ASN A 44 -8.46 2.99 5.10
CA ASN A 44 -7.45 2.65 4.11
C ASN A 44 -7.62 1.18 3.71
N VAL A 45 -7.75 0.91 2.41
CA VAL A 45 -8.03 -0.41 1.86
C VAL A 45 -6.93 -0.79 0.88
N HIS A 46 -6.29 -1.94 1.12
CA HIS A 46 -5.31 -2.50 0.20
C HIS A 46 -5.83 -3.82 -0.37
N MET A 47 -5.83 -3.94 -1.69
CA MET A 47 -6.29 -5.11 -2.42
C MET A 47 -5.21 -5.61 -3.38
N LEU A 48 -5.15 -6.93 -3.57
CA LEU A 48 -4.42 -7.54 -4.68
C LEU A 48 -5.39 -7.84 -5.80
N GLN A 49 -5.11 -7.28 -6.97
CA GLN A 49 -5.80 -7.62 -8.21
C GLN A 49 -4.90 -8.59 -9.01
N PRO A 50 -5.29 -9.87 -9.16
CA PRO A 50 -4.59 -10.76 -10.05
C PRO A 50 -4.68 -10.26 -11.49
N LEU A 51 -3.60 -10.47 -12.24
CA LEU A 51 -3.60 -10.17 -13.67
C LEU A 51 -4.45 -11.21 -14.41
N LEU A 52 -5.02 -10.78 -15.53
CA LEU A 52 -5.77 -11.66 -16.42
C LEU A 52 -4.89 -12.84 -16.82
N ASN A 53 -5.34 -14.06 -16.53
CA ASN A 53 -4.77 -15.24 -17.14
C ASN A 53 -5.34 -15.35 -18.55
N THR A 54 -4.50 -15.28 -19.57
CA THR A 54 -4.88 -15.30 -20.99
C THR A 54 -5.65 -16.56 -21.39
N SER A 55 -5.63 -17.60 -20.55
CA SER A 55 -6.31 -18.87 -20.78
C SER A 55 -7.82 -18.85 -20.52
N SER A 56 -8.34 -17.97 -19.66
CA SER A 56 -9.75 -18.01 -19.22
C SER A 56 -10.57 -16.79 -19.64
N GLY A 57 -9.95 -15.70 -20.10
CA GLY A 57 -10.64 -14.46 -20.48
C GLY A 57 -11.36 -13.76 -19.31
N GLN A 58 -11.28 -14.31 -18.10
CA GLN A 58 -11.95 -13.80 -16.91
C GLN A 58 -10.94 -13.12 -15.99
N ILE A 59 -11.21 -11.86 -15.65
CA ILE A 59 -10.43 -11.13 -14.64
C ILE A 59 -10.82 -11.69 -13.26
N PRO A 60 -9.88 -12.26 -12.48
CA PRO A 60 -10.19 -12.77 -11.15
C PRO A 60 -10.63 -11.63 -10.23
N SER A 61 -11.50 -11.93 -9.26
CA SER A 61 -11.87 -10.96 -8.22
C SER A 61 -10.65 -10.54 -7.39
N PRO A 62 -10.59 -9.28 -6.93
CA PRO A 62 -9.53 -8.83 -6.06
C PRO A 62 -9.60 -9.49 -4.69
N PHE A 63 -8.45 -9.63 -4.05
CA PHE A 63 -8.32 -10.13 -2.68
C PHE A 63 -8.03 -8.97 -1.73
N LEU A 64 -8.82 -8.84 -0.66
CA LEU A 64 -8.56 -7.87 0.39
C LEU A 64 -7.32 -8.31 1.20
N LEU A 65 -6.27 -7.49 1.22
CA LEU A 65 -5.09 -7.72 2.06
C LEU A 65 -5.26 -7.12 3.45
N SER A 66 -5.74 -5.88 3.51
CA SER A 66 -5.90 -5.14 4.75
C SER A 66 -6.93 -4.05 4.58
N ALA A 67 -7.74 -3.82 5.61
CA ALA A 67 -8.57 -2.64 5.77
C ALA A 67 -8.47 -2.14 7.21
N TYR A 68 -8.18 -0.86 7.41
CA TYR A 68 -8.03 -0.28 8.73
C TYR A 68 -8.40 1.21 8.76
N GLY A 69 -8.85 1.68 9.92
CA GLY A 69 -9.25 3.07 10.14
C GLY A 69 -8.05 3.99 10.26
N ILE A 70 -8.14 5.18 9.67
CA ILE A 70 -7.10 6.21 9.70
C ILE A 70 -7.65 7.63 9.92
N ALA A 71 -6.87 8.45 10.62
CA ALA A 71 -7.11 9.89 10.79
C ALA A 71 -6.59 10.74 9.63
N GLY A 72 -5.92 10.13 8.65
CA GLY A 72 -5.25 10.85 7.56
C GLY A 72 -3.97 11.56 7.98
N THR A 73 -3.27 11.10 9.02
CA THR A 73 -2.03 11.70 9.55
C THR A 73 -0.74 11.02 9.05
N TYR A 74 -0.85 9.95 8.25
CA TYR A 74 0.31 9.22 7.74
C TYR A 74 1.05 10.00 6.65
N THR A 75 2.34 9.72 6.51
CA THR A 75 3.27 10.40 5.61
C THR A 75 3.49 9.61 4.31
N ALA A 76 4.23 10.20 3.36
CA ALA A 76 4.68 9.46 2.17
C ALA A 76 5.69 8.36 2.52
N GLU A 77 6.50 8.56 3.56
CA GLU A 77 7.43 7.55 4.06
C GLU A 77 6.70 6.32 4.60
N ASP A 78 5.60 6.53 5.32
CA ASP A 78 4.72 5.45 5.77
C ASP A 78 4.17 4.63 4.60
N VAL A 79 3.81 5.29 3.49
CA VAL A 79 3.34 4.59 2.28
C VAL A 79 4.46 3.78 1.63
N LEU A 80 5.67 4.34 1.50
CA LEU A 80 6.83 3.63 0.93
C LEU A 80 7.17 2.38 1.73
N ASN A 81 7.30 2.52 3.05
CA ASN A 81 7.55 1.41 3.97
C ASN A 81 6.48 0.32 3.84
N ARG A 82 5.21 0.72 3.74
CA ARG A 82 4.10 -0.21 3.56
C ARG A 82 4.17 -0.96 2.25
N TRP A 83 4.42 -0.27 1.13
CA TRP A 83 4.54 -0.92 -0.18
C TRP A 83 5.69 -1.92 -0.23
N LEU A 84 6.84 -1.57 0.35
CA LEU A 84 7.98 -2.47 0.43
C LEU A 84 7.64 -3.69 1.30
N TRP A 85 6.98 -3.49 2.44
CA TRP A 85 6.53 -4.59 3.28
C TRP A 85 5.52 -5.51 2.56
N ILE A 86 4.51 -4.94 1.88
CA ILE A 86 3.55 -5.73 1.09
C ILE A 86 4.28 -6.53 0.00
N TYR A 87 5.26 -5.92 -0.68
CA TYR A 87 6.07 -6.59 -1.69
C TYR A 87 6.82 -7.80 -1.11
N GLU A 88 7.55 -7.60 0.00
CA GLU A 88 8.32 -8.67 0.64
C GLU A 88 7.45 -9.81 1.19
N GLU A 89 6.33 -9.48 1.83
CA GLU A 89 5.42 -10.49 2.37
C GLU A 89 4.71 -11.30 1.29
N THR A 90 4.35 -10.67 0.16
CA THR A 90 3.76 -11.39 -0.97
C THR A 90 4.80 -12.26 -1.69
N LYS A 91 6.04 -11.76 -1.84
CA LYS A 91 7.16 -12.52 -2.39
C LYS A 91 7.43 -13.81 -1.60
N LYS A 92 7.41 -13.75 -0.26
CA LYS A 92 7.54 -14.94 0.60
C LYS A 92 6.49 -16.01 0.32
N LYS A 93 5.33 -15.63 -0.24
CA LYS A 93 4.24 -16.52 -0.63
C LYS A 93 4.24 -16.88 -2.13
N CYS A 94 5.37 -16.64 -2.82
CA CYS A 94 5.51 -16.84 -4.26
C CYS A 94 4.54 -16.00 -5.12
N ILE A 95 4.05 -14.88 -4.58
CA ILE A 95 3.22 -13.91 -5.31
C ILE A 95 4.12 -12.74 -5.69
N ARG A 96 4.26 -12.49 -7.00
CA ARG A 96 5.04 -11.35 -7.50
C ARG A 96 4.13 -10.17 -7.77
N ILE A 97 4.33 -9.07 -7.05
CA ILE A 97 3.70 -7.79 -7.36
C ILE A 97 4.42 -7.15 -8.55
N ILE A 98 3.65 -6.78 -9.58
CA ILE A 98 4.18 -6.08 -10.76
C ILE A 98 4.01 -4.56 -10.67
N GLY A 99 3.08 -4.08 -9.85
CA GLY A 99 2.81 -2.67 -9.71
C GLY A 99 1.85 -2.33 -8.58
N PHE A 100 1.91 -1.08 -8.15
CA PHE A 100 0.99 -0.46 -7.21
C PHE A 100 0.12 0.55 -7.94
N SER A 101 -1.17 0.53 -7.61
CA SER A 101 -2.17 1.43 -8.16
C SER A 101 -2.84 2.19 -7.03
N THR A 102 -2.92 3.51 -7.11
CA THR A 102 -3.56 4.33 -6.07
C THR A 102 -4.44 5.44 -6.64
N ASP A 103 -5.24 6.01 -5.74
CA ASP A 103 -5.96 7.25 -5.97
C ASP A 103 -5.03 8.47 -6.01
N CYS A 104 -5.62 9.63 -6.30
CA CYS A 104 -4.93 10.92 -6.46
C CYS A 104 -4.55 11.60 -5.14
N ASP A 105 -4.48 10.88 -4.02
CA ASP A 105 -4.05 11.45 -2.75
C ASP A 105 -2.58 11.86 -2.82
N SER A 106 -2.29 13.07 -2.33
CA SER A 106 -0.98 13.71 -2.48
C SER A 106 0.16 12.93 -1.83
N ARG A 107 -0.12 12.13 -0.79
CA ARG A 107 0.87 11.30 -0.10
C ARG A 107 1.26 10.10 -0.95
N TYR A 108 0.28 9.44 -1.55
CA TYR A 108 0.56 8.34 -2.48
C TYR A 108 1.27 8.86 -3.73
N LEU A 109 0.86 10.00 -4.28
CA LEU A 109 1.55 10.63 -5.41
C LEU A 109 3.01 10.98 -5.08
N ARG A 110 3.26 11.54 -3.89
CA ARG A 110 4.63 11.80 -3.42
C ARG A 110 5.44 10.52 -3.25
N SER A 111 4.80 9.44 -2.78
CA SER A 111 5.45 8.13 -2.62
C SER A 111 5.79 7.51 -3.97
N MET A 112 4.90 7.60 -4.96
CA MET A 112 5.18 7.17 -6.34
C MET A 112 6.38 7.92 -6.90
N ARG A 113 6.44 9.25 -6.70
CA ARG A 113 7.57 10.08 -7.14
C ARG A 113 8.89 9.61 -6.55
N ILE A 114 8.94 9.38 -5.24
CA ILE A 114 10.16 8.91 -4.57
C ILE A 114 10.54 7.50 -5.05
N ALA A 115 9.60 6.55 -5.07
CA ALA A 115 9.85 5.16 -5.44
C ALA A 115 10.27 4.99 -6.91
N SER A 116 9.74 5.81 -7.81
CA SER A 116 10.13 5.85 -9.22
C SER A 116 11.37 6.71 -9.51
N GLY A 117 11.90 7.43 -8.51
CA GLY A 117 12.99 8.38 -8.73
C GLY A 117 12.59 9.60 -9.58
N PHE A 118 11.30 9.93 -9.62
CA PHE A 118 10.75 11.04 -10.38
C PHE A 118 10.76 12.33 -9.54
N PHE A 119 11.74 13.21 -9.82
CA PHE A 119 11.99 14.50 -9.14
C PHE A 119 12.28 14.45 -7.63
N ALA A 120 12.25 13.26 -7.01
CA ALA A 120 12.63 13.05 -5.62
C ALA A 120 13.42 11.73 -5.53
N PHE A 121 14.42 11.70 -4.65
CA PHE A 121 15.25 10.53 -4.41
C PHE A 121 15.37 10.30 -2.92
N ASP A 122 15.27 9.04 -2.53
CA ASP A 122 15.46 8.60 -1.16
C ASP A 122 16.41 7.39 -1.17
N ILE A 123 17.48 7.48 -0.39
CA ILE A 123 18.49 6.43 -0.25
C ILE A 123 17.98 5.33 0.68
N ASP A 124 17.12 5.69 1.63
CA ASP A 124 16.73 4.81 2.73
C ASP A 124 15.66 3.79 2.29
N HIS A 125 15.01 4.02 1.15
CA HIS A 125 14.02 3.12 0.56
C HIS A 125 14.50 2.54 -0.78
N PRO A 126 15.06 1.30 -0.81
CA PRO A 126 15.81 0.78 -1.95
C PRO A 126 14.92 0.28 -3.10
N PHE A 127 13.81 0.93 -3.44
CA PHE A 127 12.97 0.56 -4.60
C PHE A 127 13.75 0.48 -5.92
N ARG A 128 14.81 1.29 -6.04
CA ARG A 128 15.69 1.32 -7.22
C ARG A 128 16.78 0.26 -7.21
N TYR A 129 17.35 0.00 -6.04
CA TYR A 129 18.48 -0.92 -5.87
C TYR A 129 18.06 -2.29 -5.34
N HIS A 130 16.75 -2.54 -5.34
CA HIS A 130 16.20 -3.82 -4.91
C HIS A 130 16.74 -4.95 -5.79
N THR A 131 17.05 -6.09 -5.18
CA THR A 131 17.63 -7.23 -5.89
C THR A 131 16.71 -7.79 -6.98
N ASP A 132 15.40 -7.57 -6.84
CA ASP A 132 14.37 -8.04 -7.77
C ASP A 132 13.96 -6.99 -8.81
N ALA A 133 14.64 -5.85 -8.85
CA ALA A 133 14.35 -4.80 -9.81
C ALA A 133 14.46 -5.33 -11.25
N PHE A 134 13.40 -5.15 -12.03
CA PHE A 134 13.39 -5.55 -13.43
C PHE A 134 13.88 -4.40 -14.31
N LYS A 135 14.39 -4.76 -15.50
CA LYS A 135 14.82 -3.78 -16.49
C LYS A 135 13.70 -3.52 -17.48
N VAL A 136 13.42 -2.26 -17.76
CA VAL A 136 12.50 -1.84 -18.81
C VAL A 136 13.28 -1.23 -19.95
N ASN A 137 13.05 -1.72 -21.16
CA ASN A 137 13.55 -1.09 -22.36
C ASN A 137 12.66 0.10 -22.70
N ILE A 138 13.11 1.30 -22.35
CA ILE A 138 12.37 2.55 -22.61
C ILE A 138 12.78 3.03 -24.00
N PRO A 139 11.84 3.18 -24.95
CA PRO A 139 12.15 3.71 -26.25
C PRO A 139 12.75 5.12 -26.14
N SER A 140 13.83 5.39 -26.89
CA SER A 140 14.56 6.67 -26.81
C SER A 140 13.70 7.90 -27.12
N HIS A 141 12.58 7.73 -27.82
CA HIS A 141 11.64 8.81 -28.17
C HIS A 141 10.58 9.09 -27.08
N TRP A 142 10.54 8.32 -26.00
CA TRP A 142 9.61 8.53 -24.88
C TRP A 142 10.18 9.56 -23.90
N HIS A 143 10.07 10.84 -24.26
CA HIS A 143 10.58 11.96 -23.45
C HIS A 143 9.58 12.45 -22.38
N TRP A 144 8.31 12.06 -22.47
CA TRP A 144 7.22 12.49 -21.61
C TRP A 144 6.80 11.43 -20.58
N PHE A 145 7.44 10.25 -20.60
CA PHE A 145 7.14 9.14 -19.72
C PHE A 145 8.26 8.96 -18.70
N TYR A 146 7.99 9.29 -17.44
CA TYR A 146 8.97 9.26 -16.36
C TYR A 146 9.10 7.87 -15.76
N LEU A 147 9.52 6.93 -16.60
CA LEU A 147 9.90 5.58 -16.20
C LEU A 147 11.42 5.50 -16.09
N GLN A 148 11.92 4.78 -15.10
CA GLN A 148 13.34 4.47 -15.00
C GLN A 148 13.62 3.12 -15.68
N SER A 149 14.85 2.96 -16.20
CA SER A 149 15.27 1.72 -16.87
C SER A 149 15.37 0.53 -15.91
N SER A 150 15.43 0.78 -14.60
CA SER A 150 15.42 -0.23 -13.55
C SER A 150 14.46 0.20 -12.44
N GLN A 151 13.52 -0.67 -12.08
CA GLN A 151 12.52 -0.43 -11.04
C GLN A 151 11.99 -1.74 -10.46
N LEU A 152 11.57 -1.73 -9.19
CA LEU A 152 10.98 -2.88 -8.52
C LEU A 152 9.55 -3.18 -8.98
N CYS A 153 8.76 -2.12 -9.17
CA CYS A 153 7.33 -2.18 -9.47
C CYS A 153 6.95 -1.02 -10.41
N LEU A 154 5.85 -1.17 -11.13
CA LEU A 154 5.18 -0.07 -11.83
C LEU A 154 4.30 0.72 -10.86
N PHE A 155 4.19 2.03 -11.06
CA PHE A 155 3.28 2.88 -10.28
C PHE A 155 2.25 3.50 -11.21
N ILE A 156 0.97 3.29 -10.92
CA ILE A 156 -0.16 3.73 -11.75
C ILE A 156 -1.09 4.59 -10.90
N GLN A 157 -1.40 5.78 -11.39
CA GLN A 157 -2.44 6.61 -10.81
C GLN A 157 -3.76 6.33 -11.54
N VAL A 158 -4.82 6.02 -10.80
CA VAL A 158 -6.15 5.81 -11.35
C VAL A 158 -7.00 7.05 -11.06
N SER A 159 -7.47 7.70 -12.13
CA SER A 159 -8.51 8.72 -12.00
C SER A 159 -9.86 8.03 -11.81
N ALA A 160 -10.56 8.38 -10.73
CA ALA A 160 -11.97 8.03 -10.55
C ALA A 160 -12.87 8.76 -11.55
#